data_AF-A0A2J8K684-F1
#
_entry.id   AF-A0A2J8K684-F1
#
_cell.length_a   1.000
_cell.length_b   1.000
_cell.length_c   1.000
_cell.angle_alpha   90.00
_cell.angle_beta   90.00
_cell.angle_gamma   90.00
#
_symmetry.space_group_name_H-M   'P 1'
#
loop_
_entity.id
_entity.type
_entity.pdbx_description
1 polymer ?
#
loop_
_entity_poly.entity_id
_entity_poly.type
_entity_poly.pdbx_seq_one_letter_code
_entity_poly.pdbx_strand_id
1 'polypeptide(L)'
;YPYNQCAVVGNGGILNKSLCGTEIDKSDFVFRCNLPPTTGDVSKDVGSKTNLVTINPSIITLKYGNLKEKKALFLEDIATYGEAFFLLPAFSFRANTGTSFKVYYTLEESKARQKCKTKRKTINSIL
;
A
#
# COMPACT_ATOMS: atom_id res chain seq x y z
N TYR A 1 -9.96 -3.00 -19.78
CA TYR A 1 -9.78 -4.44 -20.04
C TYR A 1 -9.52 -5.15 -18.72
N PRO A 2 -10.10 -6.35 -18.49
CA PRO A 2 -9.78 -7.16 -17.32
C PRO A 2 -8.31 -7.64 -17.38
N TYR A 3 -7.71 -7.88 -16.21
CA TYR A 3 -6.36 -8.47 -16.09
C TYR A 3 -6.45 -9.99 -16.28
N ASN A 4 -5.49 -10.61 -16.99
CA ASN A 4 -5.51 -12.06 -17.26
C ASN A 4 -4.88 -12.84 -16.11
N GLN A 5 -3.72 -12.39 -15.61
CA GLN A 5 -3.02 -12.99 -14.49
C GLN A 5 -2.82 -11.99 -13.37
N CYS A 6 -3.23 -12.37 -12.15
CA CYS A 6 -3.04 -11.56 -10.95
C CYS A 6 -2.25 -12.34 -9.90
N ALA A 7 -1.34 -11.66 -9.21
CA ALA A 7 -0.69 -12.20 -8.02
C ALA A 7 -1.22 -11.51 -6.76
N VAL A 8 -1.60 -12.30 -5.76
CA VAL A 8 -1.93 -11.81 -4.42
C VAL A 8 -0.84 -12.28 -3.47
N VAL A 9 0.02 -11.36 -3.04
CA VAL A 9 1.21 -11.67 -2.26
C VAL A 9 0.96 -11.35 -0.80
N GLY A 10 0.81 -12.39 0.01
CA GLY A 10 0.77 -12.29 1.48
C GLY A 10 2.17 -12.10 2.08
N ASN A 11 2.22 -11.86 3.39
CA ASN A 11 3.48 -11.62 4.12
C ASN A 11 3.98 -12.89 4.85
N GLY A 12 3.66 -14.07 4.32
CA GLY A 12 4.01 -15.34 4.95
C GLY A 12 5.51 -15.66 4.82
N GLY A 13 6.10 -16.22 5.88
CA GLY A 13 7.53 -16.57 5.90
C GLY A 13 7.96 -17.62 4.86
N ILE A 14 6.99 -18.35 4.28
CA ILE A 14 7.22 -19.32 3.19
C ILE A 14 7.85 -18.68 1.94
N LEU A 15 7.71 -17.35 1.76
CA LEU A 15 8.33 -16.64 0.64
C LEU A 15 9.85 -16.50 0.81
N ASN A 16 10.39 -16.60 2.02
CA ASN A 16 11.81 -16.41 2.26
C ASN A 16 12.65 -17.47 1.53
N LYS A 17 13.60 -17.04 0.70
CA LYS A 17 14.43 -17.88 -0.18
C LYS A 17 13.64 -18.70 -1.21
N SER A 18 12.41 -18.30 -1.52
CA SER A 18 11.58 -18.97 -2.53
C SER A 18 11.99 -18.64 -3.96
N LEU A 19 12.68 -17.52 -4.18
CA LEU A 19 13.01 -16.97 -5.49
C LEU A 19 11.78 -16.73 -6.38
N CYS A 20 10.58 -16.60 -5.79
CA CYS A 20 9.34 -16.40 -6.52
C CYS A 20 9.20 -15.00 -7.16
N GLY A 21 10.10 -14.06 -6.88
CA GLY A 21 9.92 -12.65 -7.22
C GLY A 21 9.73 -12.39 -8.71
N THR A 22 10.52 -13.07 -9.56
CA THR A 22 10.38 -12.98 -11.02
C THR A 22 9.03 -13.51 -11.51
N GLU A 23 8.50 -14.57 -10.90
CA GLU A 23 7.21 -15.14 -11.28
C GLU A 23 6.05 -14.24 -10.85
N ILE A 24 6.15 -13.64 -9.65
CA ILE A 24 5.19 -12.64 -9.17
C ILE A 24 5.15 -11.43 -10.12
N ASP A 25 6.31 -10.91 -10.52
CA ASP A 25 6.40 -9.69 -11.33
C ASP A 25 5.90 -9.88 -12.79
N LYS A 26 5.79 -11.12 -13.29
CA LYS A 26 5.16 -11.43 -14.58
C LYS A 26 3.65 -11.18 -14.59
N SER A 27 3.00 -11.22 -13.43
CA SER A 27 1.54 -11.01 -13.35
C SER A 27 1.14 -9.63 -13.85
N ASP A 28 0.00 -9.51 -14.53
CA ASP A 28 -0.51 -8.23 -15.04
C ASP A 28 -0.80 -7.25 -13.90
N PHE A 29 -1.27 -7.77 -12.76
CA PHE A 29 -1.61 -6.99 -11.58
C PHE A 29 -1.17 -7.68 -10.29
N VAL A 30 -0.45 -6.94 -9.43
CA VAL A 30 0.06 -7.45 -8.15
C VAL A 30 -0.58 -6.73 -6.97
N PHE A 31 -1.24 -7.51 -6.11
CA PHE A 31 -1.80 -7.08 -4.83
C PHE A 31 -0.83 -7.41 -3.69
N ARG A 32 -0.61 -6.45 -2.80
CA ARG A 32 0.21 -6.61 -1.59
C ARG A 32 -0.55 -6.17 -0.33
N CYS A 33 -0.09 -6.63 0.82
CA CYS A 33 -0.76 -6.39 2.09
C CYS A 33 0.13 -5.61 3.05
N ASN A 34 -0.35 -4.47 3.54
CA ASN A 34 0.20 -3.76 4.69
C ASN A 34 1.64 -3.20 4.50
N LEU A 35 1.91 -2.62 3.33
CA LEU A 35 3.20 -1.99 3.00
C LEU A 35 4.43 -2.89 3.27
N PRO A 36 4.50 -4.10 2.69
CA PRO A 36 5.63 -5.00 2.88
C PRO A 36 6.85 -4.50 2.09
N PRO A 37 8.09 -4.75 2.55
CA PRO A 37 9.28 -4.37 1.78
C PRO A 37 9.32 -5.10 0.43
N THR A 38 9.60 -4.35 -0.64
CA THR A 38 9.67 -4.87 -2.04
C THR A 38 11.00 -4.57 -2.72
N THR A 39 11.94 -3.97 -2.00
CA THR A 39 13.25 -3.51 -2.52
C THR A 39 14.40 -4.18 -1.78
N GLY A 40 15.58 -4.25 -2.41
CA GLY A 40 16.74 -4.93 -1.86
C GLY A 40 16.65 -6.45 -2.05
N ASP A 41 17.37 -7.23 -1.25
CA ASP A 41 17.48 -8.68 -1.47
C ASP A 41 16.16 -9.44 -1.41
N VAL A 42 15.19 -8.95 -0.62
CA VAL A 42 13.86 -9.56 -0.51
C VAL A 42 13.09 -9.54 -1.84
N SER A 43 13.41 -8.63 -2.77
CA SER A 43 12.72 -8.56 -4.07
C SER A 43 12.93 -9.82 -4.91
N LYS A 44 14.01 -10.58 -4.68
CA LYS A 44 14.25 -11.89 -5.34
C LYS A 44 13.15 -12.89 -4.98
N ASP A 45 12.62 -12.79 -3.78
CA ASP A 45 11.61 -13.69 -3.23
C ASP A 45 10.19 -13.18 -3.46
N VAL A 46 9.96 -11.88 -3.25
CA VAL A 46 8.61 -11.31 -3.22
C VAL A 46 8.27 -10.45 -4.44
N GLY A 47 9.24 -10.19 -5.32
CA GLY A 47 9.09 -9.31 -6.47
C GLY A 47 9.08 -7.83 -6.08
N SER A 48 9.11 -6.97 -7.09
CA SER A 48 9.13 -5.51 -6.96
C SER A 48 7.83 -4.85 -7.45
N LYS A 49 7.12 -5.50 -8.38
CA LYS A 49 5.90 -4.97 -8.98
C LYS A 49 4.80 -4.87 -7.94
N THR A 50 4.11 -3.73 -7.93
CA THR A 50 2.96 -3.47 -7.06
C THR A 50 1.97 -2.61 -7.80
N ASN A 51 0.72 -3.04 -7.88
CA ASN A 51 -0.36 -2.25 -8.48
C ASN A 51 -1.37 -1.82 -7.42
N LEU A 52 -1.57 -2.62 -6.37
CA LEU A 52 -2.36 -2.26 -5.21
C LEU A 52 -1.70 -2.76 -3.94
N VAL A 53 -1.69 -1.92 -2.91
CA VAL A 53 -1.31 -2.34 -1.55
C VAL A 53 -2.34 -1.88 -0.54
N THR A 54 -2.74 -2.77 0.38
CA THR A 54 -3.61 -2.39 1.49
C THR A 54 -2.81 -1.70 2.57
N ILE A 55 -3.43 -0.76 3.28
CA ILE A 55 -2.82 -0.11 4.44
C ILE A 55 -3.78 -0.20 5.60
N ASN A 56 -3.46 -1.03 6.59
CA ASN A 56 -4.10 -0.94 7.89
C ASN A 56 -3.68 0.40 8.56
N PRO A 57 -4.63 1.27 8.95
CA PRO A 57 -4.30 2.56 9.57
C PRO A 57 -3.45 2.47 10.84
N SER A 58 -3.43 1.33 11.53
CA SER A 58 -2.52 1.12 12.66
C SER A 58 -1.05 1.26 12.27
N ILE A 59 -0.67 0.91 11.03
CA ILE A 59 0.70 1.07 10.52
C ILE A 59 1.08 2.55 10.50
N ILE A 60 0.15 3.41 10.08
CA ILE A 60 0.35 4.86 10.02
C ILE A 60 0.58 5.42 11.41
N THR A 61 -0.21 4.98 12.39
CA THR A 61 -0.06 5.40 13.78
C THR A 61 1.24 4.89 14.41
N LEU A 62 1.52 3.59 14.29
CA LEU A 62 2.59 2.91 15.01
C LEU A 62 3.98 3.09 14.35
N LYS A 63 4.08 2.86 13.04
CA LYS A 63 5.36 2.96 12.32
C LYS A 63 5.71 4.42 12.01
N TYR A 64 4.72 5.18 11.55
CA TYR A 64 4.92 6.53 11.02
C TYR A 64 4.47 7.65 11.97
N GLY A 65 4.25 7.36 13.26
CA GLY A 65 3.93 8.38 14.27
C GLY A 65 2.70 9.21 13.91
N ASN A 66 1.71 8.59 13.26
CA ASN A 66 0.50 9.24 12.77
C ASN A 66 0.76 10.42 11.81
N LEU A 67 1.86 10.33 11.04
CA LEU A 67 2.33 11.32 10.05
C LEU A 67 2.57 12.72 10.63
N LYS A 68 2.97 12.81 11.91
CA LYS A 68 3.41 14.07 12.51
C LYS A 68 4.88 14.33 12.17
N GLU A 69 5.78 13.55 12.76
CA GLU A 69 7.24 13.74 12.60
C GLU A 69 7.82 12.84 11.48
N LYS A 70 7.27 11.65 11.30
CA LYS A 70 7.78 10.65 10.34
C LYS A 70 7.10 10.72 8.96
N LYS A 71 6.61 11.91 8.57
CA LYS A 71 5.99 12.14 7.25
C LYS A 71 6.99 11.90 6.11
N ALA A 72 8.22 12.39 6.23
CA ALA A 72 9.27 12.19 5.22
C ALA A 72 9.59 10.70 5.01
N LEU A 73 9.79 9.96 6.10
CA LEU A 73 10.02 8.50 6.04
C LEU A 73 8.85 7.75 5.39
N PHE A 74 7.60 8.15 5.69
CA PHE A 74 6.44 7.59 5.01
C PHE A 74 6.50 7.83 3.50
N LEU A 75 6.81 9.06 3.06
CA LEU A 75 6.89 9.43 1.64
C LEU A 75 8.02 8.67 0.90
N GLU A 76 9.16 8.47 1.55
CA GLU A 76 10.28 7.68 1.03
C GLU A 76 9.89 6.21 0.86
N ASP A 77 9.34 5.59 1.92
CA ASP A 77 8.90 4.19 1.88
C ASP A 77 7.87 3.96 0.77
N ILE A 78 6.89 4.85 0.62
CA ILE A 78 5.82 4.66 -0.37
C ILE A 78 6.30 4.88 -1.81
N ALA A 79 7.37 5.66 -2.01
CA ALA A 79 7.90 5.94 -3.34
C ALA A 79 8.36 4.66 -4.06
N THR A 80 8.75 3.64 -3.30
CA THR A 80 9.14 2.31 -3.80
C THR A 80 8.01 1.56 -4.51
N TYR A 81 6.75 1.86 -4.22
CA TYR A 81 5.60 1.21 -4.87
C TYR A 81 5.18 1.88 -6.19
N GLY A 82 5.96 2.80 -6.73
CA GLY A 82 5.68 3.42 -8.03
C GLY A 82 4.33 4.15 -8.04
N GLU A 83 3.44 3.82 -8.98
CA GLU A 83 2.11 4.44 -9.11
C GLU A 83 0.99 3.59 -8.49
N ALA A 84 1.32 2.72 -7.54
CA ALA A 84 0.35 1.80 -6.93
C ALA A 84 -0.85 2.53 -6.28
N PHE A 85 -1.98 1.83 -6.27
CA PHE A 85 -3.15 2.23 -5.49
C PHE A 85 -3.02 1.82 -4.04
N PHE A 86 -3.32 2.72 -3.13
CA PHE A 86 -3.35 2.46 -1.69
C PHE A 86 -4.78 2.23 -1.24
N LEU A 87 -5.09 1.02 -0.77
CA LEU A 87 -6.42 0.67 -0.29
C LEU A 87 -6.49 0.79 1.23
N LEU A 88 -7.26 1.77 1.73
CA LEU A 88 -7.45 1.99 3.16
C LEU A 88 -8.87 1.62 3.62
N PRO A 89 -9.02 0.90 4.75
CA PRO A 89 -10.31 0.56 5.33
C PRO A 89 -10.89 1.73 6.15
N ALA A 90 -11.06 2.89 5.51
CA ALA A 90 -11.47 4.15 6.14
C ALA A 90 -12.82 4.07 6.87
N PHE A 91 -13.71 3.19 6.43
CA PHE A 91 -15.08 3.05 6.95
C PHE A 91 -15.37 1.69 7.57
N SER A 92 -14.36 0.83 7.72
CA SER A 92 -14.53 -0.46 8.40
C SER A 92 -14.66 -0.29 9.91
N PHE A 93 -13.99 0.72 10.48
CA PHE A 93 -14.03 1.07 11.91
C PHE A 93 -13.97 2.58 12.08
N ARG A 94 -14.69 3.13 13.07
CA ARG A 94 -14.72 4.60 13.32
C ARG A 94 -13.32 5.19 13.54
N ALA A 95 -12.45 4.46 14.23
CA ALA A 95 -11.08 4.89 14.50
C ALA A 95 -10.21 5.05 13.23
N ASN A 96 -10.58 4.41 12.12
CA ASN A 96 -9.77 4.40 10.90
C ASN A 96 -9.97 5.63 10.02
N THR A 97 -11.11 6.30 10.13
CA THR A 97 -11.51 7.37 9.22
C THR A 97 -10.50 8.52 9.23
N GLY A 98 -10.21 9.09 10.40
CA GLY A 98 -9.29 10.22 10.53
C GLY A 98 -7.88 9.92 10.00
N THR A 99 -7.31 8.76 10.37
CA THR A 99 -5.98 8.36 9.89
C THR A 99 -5.97 8.10 8.39
N SER A 100 -7.04 7.54 7.83
CA SER A 100 -7.13 7.28 6.38
C SER A 100 -7.21 8.58 5.57
N PHE A 101 -7.98 9.56 6.04
CA PHE A 101 -8.01 10.90 5.44
C PHE A 101 -6.67 11.61 5.55
N LYS A 102 -5.95 11.45 6.67
CA LYS A 102 -4.60 12.01 6.83
C LYS A 102 -3.62 11.47 5.80
N VAL A 103 -3.66 10.17 5.52
CA VAL A 103 -2.87 9.57 4.43
C VAL A 103 -3.26 10.20 3.09
N TYR A 104 -4.55 10.28 2.78
CA TYR A 104 -5.04 10.92 1.55
C TYR A 104 -4.50 12.34 1.36
N TYR A 105 -4.69 13.23 2.35
CA TYR A 105 -4.20 14.62 2.25
C TYR A 105 -2.68 14.70 2.15
N THR A 106 -1.95 13.81 2.85
CA THR A 106 -0.49 13.75 2.77
C THR A 106 -0.01 13.41 1.35
N LEU A 107 -0.67 12.50 0.64
CA LEU A 107 -0.34 12.19 -0.76
C LEU A 107 -0.65 13.36 -1.69
N GLU A 108 -1.81 14.02 -1.52
CA GLU A 108 -2.22 15.17 -2.34
C GLU A 108 -1.26 16.36 -2.15
N GLU A 109 -0.97 16.74 -0.89
CA GLU A 109 -0.07 17.86 -0.57
C GLU A 109 1.36 17.63 -1.07
N SER A 110 1.85 16.39 -0.99
CA SER A 110 3.20 16.04 -1.45
C SER A 110 3.27 15.76 -2.95
N LYS A 111 2.14 15.83 -3.68
CA LYS A 111 2.04 15.45 -5.10
C LYS A 111 2.60 14.05 -5.35
N ALA A 112 2.34 13.13 -4.43
CA ALA A 112 2.79 11.76 -4.53
C ALA A 112 2.16 11.07 -5.74
N ARG A 113 2.89 10.11 -6.33
CA ARG A 113 2.42 9.36 -7.50
C ARG A 113 1.31 8.36 -7.17
N GLN A 114 1.28 7.89 -5.92
CA GLN A 114 0.33 6.89 -5.45
C GLN A 114 -1.04 7.51 -5.21
N LYS A 115 -2.09 6.71 -5.42
CA LYS A 115 -3.48 7.17 -5.28
C LYS A 115 -4.22 6.36 -4.24
N CYS A 116 -4.89 7.04 -3.31
CA CYS A 116 -5.76 6.35 -2.35
C CYS A 116 -7.06 5.87 -3.01
N LYS A 117 -7.46 4.66 -2.65
CA LYS A 117 -8.78 4.09 -2.89
C LYS A 117 -9.38 3.72 -1.55
N THR A 118 -10.64 4.05 -1.33
CA THR A 118 -11.43 3.58 -0.20
C THR A 118 -12.65 2.85 -0.75
N LYS A 119 -13.16 1.84 -0.04
CA LYS A 119 -14.46 1.27 -0.40
C LYS A 119 -15.49 2.39 -0.27
N ARG A 120 -16.06 2.84 -1.39
CA ARG A 120 -17.10 3.89 -1.43
C ARG A 120 -18.24 3.50 -0.49
N LYS A 121 -18.36 4.18 0.64
CA LYS A 121 -19.57 4.96 0.88
C LYS A 121 -19.22 6.37 0.40
N THR A 122 -20.05 6.92 -0.46
CA THR A 122 -19.93 8.24 -1.09
C THR A 122 -19.14 9.24 -0.24
N ILE A 123 -17.94 9.61 -0.66
CA ILE A 123 -17.09 10.58 0.08
C ILE A 123 -17.78 11.95 0.16
N ASN A 124 -18.72 12.25 -0.73
CA ASN A 124 -19.53 13.48 -0.72
C ASN A 124 -20.69 13.47 0.29
N SER A 125 -20.80 12.47 1.18
CA SER A 125 -21.90 12.41 2.17
C SER A 125 -21.42 12.34 3.63
N ILE A 126 -20.16 12.66 3.90
CA ILE A 126 -19.58 12.66 5.27
C ILE A 126 -18.86 13.98 5.61
N LEU A 127 -18.97 14.99 4.73
CA LEU A 127 -18.73 16.40 5.09
C LEU A 127 -20.06 17.14 4.95
#